data_AF-A0A8S3F4A9-F1
#
_entry.id   AF-A0A8S3F4A9-F1
#
_cell.length_a   1.000
_cell.length_b   1.000
_cell.length_c   1.000
_cell.angle_alpha   90.00
_cell.angle_beta   90.00
_cell.angle_gamma   90.00
#
_symmetry.space_group_name_H-M   'P 1'
#
loop_
_entity.id
_entity.type
_entity.pdbx_description
1 polymer ?
#
loop_
_entity_poly.entity_id
_entity_poly.type
_entity_poly.pdbx_seq_one_letter_code
_entity_poly.pdbx_strand_id
1 'polypeptide(L)' 'VDAKNELESYAYSLKTQLSDKEKLGGKLSDTDKQTIEEAVEEQIKWIESNQYADIDTLKEHKKQLEENCDTNHNETIRTK' A
#
# COMPACT_ATOMS: atom_id res chain seq x y z
N VAL A 1 -10.83 15.85 -1.63
CA VAL A 1 -10.66 15.48 -0.20
C VAL A 1 -10.96 14.01 0.03
N ASP A 2 -12.09 13.48 -0.49
CA ASP A 2 -12.42 12.04 -0.43
C ASP A 2 -11.29 11.10 -0.89
N ALA A 3 -10.82 11.24 -2.12
CA ALA A 3 -9.79 10.35 -2.69
C ALA A 3 -8.46 10.35 -1.90
N LYS A 4 -8.10 11.50 -1.33
CA LYS A 4 -6.92 11.62 -0.46
C LYS A 4 -7.12 10.80 0.82
N ASN A 5 -8.25 11.02 1.51
CA ASN A 5 -8.56 10.32 2.74
C ASN A 5 -8.66 8.81 2.51
N GLU A 6 -9.22 8.38 1.38
CA GLU A 6 -9.23 6.96 0.99
C GLU A 6 -7.82 6.39 0.84
N LEU A 7 -6.94 7.08 0.09
CA LEU A 7 -5.58 6.62 -0.14
C LEU A 7 -4.75 6.60 1.14
N GLU A 8 -4.83 7.67 1.94
CA GLU A 8 -4.15 7.78 3.23
C GLU A 8 -4.63 6.69 4.19
N SER A 9 -5.95 6.50 4.31
CA SER A 9 -6.54 5.48 5.16
C SER A 9 -6.20 4.06 4.68
N TYR A 10 -6.09 3.83 3.37
CA TYR A 10 -5.66 2.57 2.79
C TYR A 10 -4.18 2.28 3.09
N ALA A 11 -3.29 3.27 2.90
CA ALA A 11 -1.87 3.18 3.20
C ALA A 11 -1.61 2.84 4.69
N TYR A 12 -2.29 3.53 5.62
CA TYR A 12 -2.18 3.20 7.05
C TYR A 12 -2.78 1.84 7.42
N SER A 13 -3.89 1.45 6.78
CA SER A 13 -4.47 0.12 6.95
C SER A 13 -3.49 -0.98 6.51
N LEU A 14 -2.81 -0.80 5.36
CA LEU A 14 -1.78 -1.71 4.88
C LEU A 14 -0.61 -1.82 5.86
N LYS A 15 -0.07 -0.69 6.35
CA LYS A 15 1.02 -0.70 7.35
C LYS A 15 0.65 -1.48 8.61
N THR A 16 -0.60 -1.35 9.05
CA THR A 16 -1.13 -2.12 10.19
C THR A 16 -1.19 -3.61 9.87
N GLN A 17 -1.70 -3.98 8.69
CA GLN A 17 -1.78 -5.38 8.25
C GLN A 17 -0.42 -6.03 8.03
N LEU A 18 0.59 -5.27 7.57
CA LEU A 18 1.98 -5.70 7.43
C LEU A 18 2.66 -5.93 8.78
N SER A 19 2.33 -5.11 9.78
CA SER A 19 2.81 -5.28 11.14
C SER A 19 2.19 -6.49 11.84
N ASP A 20 0.98 -6.87 11.41
CA ASP A 20 0.20 -7.97 11.97
C ASP A 20 0.62 -9.33 11.39
N LYS A 21 1.29 -10.13 12.21
CA LYS A 21 1.75 -11.49 11.86
C LYS A 21 0.60 -12.47 11.65
N GLU A 22 -0.60 -12.19 12.13
CA GLU A 22 -1.78 -13.03 11.88
C GLU A 22 -2.48 -12.67 10.55
N LYS A 23 -2.08 -11.56 9.91
CA LYS A 23 -2.63 -11.07 8.64
C LYS A 23 -1.60 -11.13 7.50
N LEU A 24 -1.31 -9.99 6.85
CA LEU A 24 -0.38 -9.91 5.72
C LEU A 24 1.07 -10.08 6.18
N GLY A 25 1.41 -9.54 7.35
CA GLY A 25 2.76 -9.60 7.92
C GLY A 25 3.29 -11.00 8.22
N GLY A 26 2.42 -12.01 8.35
CA GLY A 26 2.83 -13.41 8.50
C GLY A 26 2.63 -14.26 7.24
N LYS A 27 2.05 -13.69 6.18
CA LYS A 27 1.88 -14.34 4.88
C LYS A 27 2.94 -13.92 3.87
N LEU A 28 3.50 -12.73 4.05
CA LEU A 28 4.53 -12.13 3.21
C LEU A 28 5.93 -12.46 3.74
N SER A 29 6.90 -12.55 2.83
CA SER A 29 8.31 -12.66 3.20
C SER A 29 8.81 -11.34 3.79
N ASP A 30 9.90 -11.34 4.58
CA ASP A 30 10.53 -10.11 5.08
C ASP A 30 10.87 -9.13 3.96
N THR A 31 11.32 -9.63 2.80
CA THR A 31 11.61 -8.81 1.61
C THR A 31 10.35 -8.16 1.04
N ASP A 32 9.26 -8.91 0.91
CA ASP A 32 7.99 -8.39 0.37
C ASP A 32 7.39 -7.37 1.33
N LYS A 33 7.44 -7.69 2.63
CA LYS A 33 6.99 -6.80 3.70
C LYS A 33 7.74 -5.48 3.66
N GLN A 34 9.08 -5.52 3.56
CA GLN A 34 9.88 -4.30 3.48
C GLN A 34 9.53 -3.49 2.22
N THR A 35 9.39 -4.15 1.07
CA THR A 35 9.04 -3.50 -0.21
C THR A 35 7.69 -2.78 -0.12
N ILE A 36 6.67 -3.43 0.44
CA ILE A 36 5.34 -2.82 0.59
C ILE A 36 5.37 -1.71 1.66
N GLU A 37 6.12 -1.88 2.75
CA GLU A 37 6.26 -0.85 3.79
C GLU A 37 6.92 0.41 3.23
N GLU A 38 7.99 0.27 2.43
CA GLU A 38 8.65 1.37 1.73
C GLU A 38 7.69 2.06 0.74
N ALA A 39 6.95 1.29 -0.06
CA ALA A 39 5.97 1.84 -1.01
C ALA A 39 4.84 2.61 -0.29
N VAL A 40 4.30 2.06 0.80
CA VAL A 40 3.28 2.71 1.64
C VAL A 40 3.81 4.03 2.22
N GLU A 41 5.04 4.04 2.74
CA GLU A 41 5.65 5.24 3.32
C GLU A 41 5.95 6.32 2.27
N GLU A 42 6.39 5.92 1.07
CA GLU A 42 6.58 6.84 -0.06
C GLU A 42 5.26 7.48 -0.48
N GLN A 43 4.18 6.70 -0.57
CA GLN A 43 2.85 7.20 -0.91
C GLN A 43 2.32 8.18 0.13
N ILE A 44 2.48 7.88 1.43
CA ILE A 44 2.09 8.80 2.52
C ILE A 44 2.84 10.13 2.41
N LYS A 45 4.17 10.11 2.24
CA LYS A 45 4.99 11.33 2.06
C LYS A 45 4.58 12.12 0.82
N TRP A 46 4.27 11.41 -0.27
CA TRP A 46 3.81 12.04 -1.50
C TRP A 46 2.48 12.76 -1.27
N ILE A 47 1.51 12.12 -0.60
CA ILE A 47 0.21 12.71 -0.26
C ILE A 47 0.36 13.93 0.65
N GLU A 48 1.24 13.84 1.66
CA GLU A 48 1.52 14.94 2.58
C GLU A 48 2.15 16.16 1.88
N SER A 49 2.96 15.91 0.84
CA SER A 49 3.60 16.94 0.02
C SER A 49 2.70 17.46 -1.11
N ASN A 50 1.76 16.64 -1.59
CA ASN A 50 0.88 16.92 -2.72
C ASN A 50 -0.59 16.99 -2.26
N GLN A 51 -0.86 17.73 -1.19
CA GLN A 51 -2.20 17.84 -0.58
C GLN A 51 -3.28 18.41 -1.52
N TYR A 52 -2.84 19.06 -2.60
CA TYR A 52 -3.68 19.66 -3.64
C TYR A 52 -3.59 18.91 -4.98
N ALA A 53 -3.10 17.67 -4.97
CA ALA A 53 -3.11 16.80 -6.15
C ALA A 53 -4.53 16.57 -6.67
N ASP A 54 -4.63 16.38 -7.98
CA ASP A 54 -5.90 16.08 -8.62
C ASP A 54 -6.42 14.69 -8.23
N ILE A 55 -7.74 14.51 -8.32
CA ILE A 55 -8.41 13.25 -7.99
C ILE A 55 -7.89 12.13 -8.91
N ASP A 56 -7.66 12.41 -10.19
CA ASP A 56 -7.12 11.42 -11.12
C ASP A 56 -5.70 10.97 -10.71
N THR A 57 -4.85 11.90 -10.28
CA THR A 57 -3.51 11.57 -9.76
C THR A 57 -3.59 10.76 -8.46
N LEU A 58 -4.48 11.13 -7.53
CA LEU A 58 -4.69 10.37 -6.30
C LEU A 58 -5.19 8.93 -6.57
N LYS A 59 -6.05 8.76 -7.58
CA LYS A 59 -6.53 7.43 -8.01
C LYS A 59 -5.43 6.59 -8.64
N GLU A 60 -4.56 7.19 -9.46
CA GLU A 60 -3.40 6.49 -10.04
C GLU A 60 -2.45 6.00 -8.94
N HIS A 61 -2.12 6.86 -7.98
CA HIS A 61 -1.31 6.51 -6.83
C HIS A 61 -1.95 5.41 -5.96
N LYS A 62 -3.26 5.47 -5.74
CA LYS A 62 -4.02 4.41 -5.06
C LYS A 62 -3.91 3.09 -5.81
N LYS A 63 -4.14 3.10 -7.12
CA LYS A 63 -4.06 1.90 -7.95
C LYS A 63 -2.65 1.30 -7.93
N GLN A 64 -1.60 2.12 -8.01
CA GLN A 64 -0.23 1.64 -7.89
C GLN A 64 0.03 0.97 -6.54
N LEU A 65 -0.49 1.54 -5.45
CA LEU A 65 -0.34 0.95 -4.12
C LEU A 65 -1.11 -0.38 -3.98
N GLU A 66 -2.32 -0.44 -4.54
CA GLU A 66 -3.12 -1.68 -4.62
C GLU A 66 -2.39 -2.74 -5.45
N GLU A 67 -1.90 -2.39 -6.65
CA GLU A 67 -1.17 -3.32 -7.51
C GLU A 67 0.07 -3.88 -6.82
N ASN A 68 0.87 -3.05 -6.14
CA ASN A 68 2.04 -3.52 -5.38
C ASN A 68 1.67 -4.47 -4.22
N CYS A 69 0.49 -4.30 -3.61
CA CYS A 69 0.01 -5.20 -2.57
C CYS A 69 -0.59 -6.50 -3.16
N ASP A 70 -1.33 -6.40 -4.27
CA ASP A 70 -2.01 -7.52 -4.94
C ASP A 70 -1.04 -8.43 -5.72
N THR A 71 -0.02 -7.89 -6.41
CA THR A 71 0.98 -8.72 -7.11
C THR A 71 1.77 -9.59 -6.15
N ASN A 72 2.16 -9.05 -5.00
CA ASN A 72 2.82 -9.80 -3.93
C ASN A 72 1.90 -10.86 -3.29
N HIS A 73 0.59 -10.60 -3.24
CA HIS A 73 -0.39 -11.61 -2.82
C HIS A 73 -0.51 -12.76 -3.83
N ASN A 74 -0.40 -12.48 -5.13
CA ASN A 74 -0.61 -13.45 -6.20
C ASN A 74 0.62 -14.33 -6.47
N GLU A 75 1.85 -13.82 -6.28
CA GLU A 75 3.07 -14.65 -6.37
C GLU A 75 3.16 -15.68 -5.23
N THR A 76 2.67 -15.33 -4.04
CA THR A 76 2.62 -16.23 -2.87
C THR A 76 1.62 -17.40 -3.06
N ILE A 77 0.58 -17.21 -3.88
CA ILE A 77 -0.44 -18.25 -4.15
C ILE A 77 -0.09 -19.09 -5.39
N ARG A 78 0.66 -18.56 -6.36
CA ARG A 78 0.96 -19.26 -7.63
C ARG A 78 2.02 -20.35 -7.54
N THR A 79 2.77 -20.46 -6.45
CA THR A 79 3.85 -21.46 -6.28
C THR A 79 3.47 -22.67 -5.42
N LYS A 80 2.17 -22.91 -5.17
CA LYS A 80 1.67 -24.16 -4.60
C LYS A 80 0.79 -24.95 -5.57
#